data_AF-A0A3C2AG62-F1
#
_entry.id   AF-A0A3C2AG62-F1
#
_cell.length_a   1.000
_cell.length_b   1.000
_cell.length_c   1.000
_cell.angle_alpha   90.00
_cell.angle_beta   90.00
_cell.angle_gamma   90.00
#
_symmetry.space_group_name_H-M   'P 1'
#
loop_
_entity.id
_entity.type
_entity.pdbx_description
1 polymer ?
#
loop_
_entity_poly.entity_id
_entity_poly.type
_entity_poly.pdbx_seq_one_letter_code
_entity_poly.pdbx_strand_id
1 'polypeptide(L)'
;FLNKGFNVVDSSVATGKIEVSNAYKIADLTDAGAISVGKQLGAEVIVKGKALAKEGPRNTGSKVGSYIADITASALRVDNGAVLGSARGHGVSRNISEVTGGTEALEKAAREASGKIIDQIIAKWSGEVSGGGLIQLTVRGIGEYSDFVKFKDIIQGQIRGVQAIYQRSLEGGIAVLDVEMKGNAQQLSDEIARKNFGGIPVKVIGASANTVEVSLGGAVSAKTMSTPPSSPPAAQPSPPVPAAQETSSFFEADEYLVFSGDRDENGRVGKMVTRPTATNPEGEFLMYHDGQKVWSKFFKAVRSAAASELQLGSRIYFFEGNHKEGVYYSPKDKSEARLESWWRDPVTDNSLVNNRGIVTVGRYRVDVSNAFVEKK
;
A
#
# COMPACT_ATOMS: atom_id res chain seq x y z
N PHE A 1 -1.86 24.31 -11.75
CA PHE A 1 -2.86 24.07 -10.70
C PHE A 1 -3.45 25.37 -10.16
N LEU A 2 -2.70 26.26 -9.50
CA LEU A 2 -3.23 27.53 -8.96
C LEU A 2 -4.02 28.38 -10.00
N ASN A 3 -3.45 28.62 -11.18
CA ASN A 3 -4.13 29.37 -12.26
C ASN A 3 -5.42 28.72 -12.78
N LYS A 4 -5.70 27.46 -12.41
CA LYS A 4 -6.90 26.71 -12.77
C LYS A 4 -7.87 26.56 -11.59
N GLY A 5 -7.66 27.30 -10.50
CA GLY A 5 -8.56 27.34 -9.34
C GLY A 5 -8.35 26.22 -8.32
N PHE A 6 -7.30 25.40 -8.45
CA PHE A 6 -6.97 24.40 -7.43
C PHE A 6 -6.35 25.07 -6.20
N ASN A 7 -6.81 24.68 -5.01
CA ASN A 7 -6.10 24.93 -3.76
C ASN A 7 -4.91 23.99 -3.68
N VAL A 8 -3.70 24.54 -3.57
CA VAL A 8 -2.46 23.75 -3.53
C VAL A 8 -1.87 23.84 -2.14
N VAL A 9 -1.70 22.69 -1.50
CA VAL A 9 -0.95 22.57 -0.25
C VAL A 9 0.52 22.31 -0.59
N ASP A 10 1.40 23.13 -0.04
CA ASP A 10 2.84 22.92 -0.17
C ASP A 10 3.29 21.83 0.79
N SER A 11 3.74 20.70 0.24
CA SER A 11 4.26 19.59 1.04
C SER A 11 5.58 19.92 1.74
N SER A 12 6.32 20.94 1.28
CA SER A 12 7.60 21.36 1.86
C SER A 12 7.46 22.08 3.20
N VAL A 13 6.31 22.71 3.46
CA VAL A 13 5.98 23.34 4.75
C VAL A 13 5.68 22.29 5.82
N ALA A 14 5.22 21.11 5.39
CA ALA A 14 4.84 20.04 6.27
C ALA A 14 5.99 19.05 6.55
N THR A 15 6.91 18.84 5.62
CA THR A 15 8.15 18.06 5.86
C THR A 15 9.08 18.67 6.92
N GLY A 16 8.86 19.92 7.35
CA GLY A 16 9.57 20.55 8.48
C GLY A 16 8.92 20.33 9.86
N LYS A 17 7.68 19.84 9.95
CA LYS A 17 6.95 19.58 11.21
C LYS A 17 6.41 18.14 11.32
N ILE A 18 6.21 17.50 10.20
CA ILE A 18 6.03 16.06 10.07
C ILE A 18 7.45 15.52 10.00
N GLU A 19 7.88 14.72 10.99
CA GLU A 19 8.99 13.80 10.77
C GLU A 19 8.56 12.83 9.68
N VAL A 20 8.72 13.30 8.45
CA VAL A 20 8.79 12.48 7.26
C VAL A 20 10.07 11.70 7.50
N SER A 21 9.92 10.51 8.10
CA SER A 21 11.04 9.62 8.41
C SER A 21 11.97 9.58 7.20
N ASN A 22 13.28 9.53 7.41
CA ASN A 22 14.25 9.60 6.28
C ASN A 22 13.98 8.54 5.17
N ALA A 23 13.10 7.56 5.40
CA ALA A 23 12.47 6.67 4.42
C ALA A 23 11.64 7.36 3.31
N TYR A 24 11.38 8.67 3.36
CA TYR A 24 10.73 9.40 2.26
C TYR A 24 11.70 10.30 1.48
N LYS A 25 13.01 10.23 1.79
CA LYS A 25 14.09 10.68 0.88
C LYS A 25 14.46 9.59 -0.14
N ILE A 26 13.59 8.60 -0.34
CA ILE A 26 13.76 7.56 -1.36
C ILE A 26 13.37 8.15 -2.71
N ALA A 27 14.15 7.84 -3.74
CA ALA A 27 13.94 8.24 -5.13
C ALA A 27 12.53 7.91 -5.69
N ASP A 28 11.75 7.07 -5.01
CA ASP A 28 10.47 6.51 -5.45
C ASP A 28 9.43 6.55 -4.32
N LEU A 29 8.70 7.68 -4.19
CA LEU A 29 7.52 7.75 -3.31
C LEU A 29 6.44 6.76 -3.79
N THR A 30 6.11 5.75 -2.98
CA THR A 30 5.06 4.76 -3.29
C THR A 30 3.67 5.40 -3.33
N ASP A 31 2.67 4.75 -3.94
CA ASP A 31 1.29 5.27 -3.96
C ASP A 31 0.74 5.40 -2.54
N ALA A 32 0.96 4.38 -1.71
CA ALA A 32 0.55 4.38 -0.31
C ALA A 32 1.24 5.48 0.51
N GLY A 33 2.54 5.69 0.31
CA GLY A 33 3.29 6.77 0.98
C GLY A 33 2.85 8.16 0.52
N ALA A 34 2.54 8.33 -0.77
CA ALA A 34 1.95 9.58 -1.25
C ALA A 34 0.58 9.84 -0.62
N ILE A 35 -0.29 8.83 -0.58
CA ILE A 35 -1.62 8.94 0.02
C ILE A 35 -1.52 9.26 1.52
N SER A 36 -0.59 8.64 2.26
CA SER A 36 -0.43 8.93 3.70
C SER A 36 -0.05 10.38 3.96
N VAL A 37 0.88 10.93 3.17
CA VAL A 37 1.24 12.36 3.20
C VAL A 37 0.01 13.20 2.85
N GLY A 38 -0.71 12.87 1.79
CA GLY A 38 -1.95 13.56 1.41
C GLY A 38 -2.96 13.63 2.56
N LYS A 39 -3.16 12.52 3.29
CA LYS A 39 -4.07 12.47 4.45
C LYS A 39 -3.61 13.40 5.58
N GLN A 40 -2.32 13.40 5.90
CA GLN A 40 -1.77 14.29 6.95
C GLN A 40 -1.93 15.77 6.60
N LEU A 41 -1.90 16.09 5.30
CA LEU A 41 -2.06 17.45 4.80
C LEU A 41 -3.52 17.86 4.57
N GLY A 42 -4.48 16.95 4.77
CA GLY A 42 -5.88 17.19 4.43
C GLY A 42 -6.10 17.43 2.93
N ALA A 43 -5.22 16.89 2.08
CA ALA A 43 -5.35 17.00 0.64
C ALA A 43 -6.37 15.97 0.11
N GLU A 44 -7.19 16.38 -0.86
CA GLU A 44 -8.13 15.46 -1.55
C GLU A 44 -7.44 14.69 -2.68
N VAL A 45 -6.47 15.33 -3.31
CA VAL A 45 -5.69 14.78 -4.43
C VAL A 45 -4.21 15.00 -4.14
N ILE A 46 -3.42 13.95 -4.34
CA ILE A 46 -1.97 14.06 -4.36
C ILE A 46 -1.43 13.82 -5.76
N VAL A 47 -0.55 14.70 -6.21
CA VAL A 47 0.21 14.54 -7.45
C VAL A 47 1.63 14.16 -7.09
N LYS A 48 2.10 13.05 -7.63
CA LYS A 48 3.49 12.60 -7.49
C LYS A 48 4.09 12.32 -8.85
N GLY A 49 5.41 12.40 -8.96
CA GLY A 49 6.08 12.13 -10.21
C GLY A 49 7.59 12.11 -10.10
N LYS A 50 8.23 11.71 -11.19
CA LYS A 50 9.69 11.74 -11.35
C LYS A 50 10.03 12.68 -12.49
N ALA A 51 11.14 13.37 -12.34
CA ALA A 51 11.68 14.28 -13.33
C ALA A 51 13.12 13.90 -13.64
N LEU A 52 13.49 13.89 -14.92
CA LEU A 52 14.86 13.70 -15.36
C LEU A 52 15.21 14.82 -16.33
N ALA A 53 16.28 15.57 -16.04
CA ALA A 53 16.88 16.53 -16.96
C ALA A 53 18.27 16.03 -17.36
N LYS A 54 18.61 16.19 -18.64
CA LYS A 54 19.92 15.85 -19.17
C LYS A 54 20.38 16.87 -20.20
N GLU A 55 21.69 17.03 -20.31
CA GLU A 55 22.29 17.72 -21.43
C GLU A 55 22.15 16.87 -22.71
N GLY A 56 21.69 17.51 -23.77
CA GLY A 56 21.59 16.96 -25.11
C GLY A 56 22.77 17.39 -26.00
N PRO A 57 22.70 17.15 -27.31
CA PRO A 57 23.80 17.47 -28.22
C PRO A 57 24.16 18.96 -28.21
N ARG A 58 25.47 19.24 -28.20
CA ARG A 58 26.05 20.58 -28.32
C ARG A 58 26.82 20.67 -29.64
N ASN A 59 26.64 21.78 -30.36
CA ASN A 59 27.39 22.04 -31.58
C ASN A 59 28.85 22.32 -31.26
N THR A 60 29.77 21.72 -32.02
CA THR A 60 31.22 21.92 -31.87
C THR A 60 31.57 23.41 -31.96
N GLY A 61 32.28 23.93 -30.95
CA GLY A 61 32.68 25.34 -30.86
C GLY A 61 31.63 26.28 -30.25
N SER A 62 30.41 25.81 -29.97
CA SER A 62 29.38 26.62 -29.30
C SER A 62 29.42 26.45 -27.77
N LYS A 63 29.22 27.54 -27.02
CA LYS A 63 28.97 27.49 -25.57
C LYS A 63 27.51 27.17 -25.23
N VAL A 64 26.60 27.23 -26.21
CA VAL A 64 25.17 26.94 -26.02
C VAL A 64 24.94 25.43 -26.10
N GLY A 65 24.55 24.84 -24.97
CA GLY A 65 24.07 23.45 -24.89
C GLY A 65 22.57 23.36 -25.20
N SER A 66 22.13 22.16 -25.59
CA SER A 66 20.71 21.81 -25.62
C SER A 66 20.40 21.03 -24.33
N TYR A 67 19.25 21.26 -23.71
CA TYR A 67 18.84 20.53 -22.51
C TYR A 67 17.46 19.95 -22.72
N ILE A 68 17.30 18.72 -22.24
CA ILE A 68 16.09 17.93 -22.45
C ILE A 68 15.63 17.45 -21.09
N ALA A 69 14.35 17.61 -20.81
CA ALA A 69 13.73 17.10 -19.60
C ALA A 69 12.47 16.30 -19.90
N ASP A 70 12.28 15.25 -19.10
CA ASP A 70 11.09 14.41 -19.11
C ASP A 70 10.53 14.31 -17.69
N ILE A 71 9.21 14.48 -17.57
CA ILE A 71 8.48 14.32 -16.32
C ILE A 71 7.40 13.28 -16.53
N THR A 72 7.30 12.32 -15.62
CA THR A 72 6.14 11.43 -15.50
C THR A 72 5.47 11.68 -14.17
N ALA A 73 4.17 11.94 -14.17
CA ALA A 73 3.41 12.21 -12.96
C ALA A 73 2.05 11.52 -12.97
N SER A 74 1.56 11.20 -11.78
CA SER A 74 0.25 10.60 -11.54
C SER A 74 -0.45 11.34 -10.41
N ALA A 75 -1.76 11.57 -10.59
CA ALA A 75 -2.64 12.14 -9.60
C ALA A 75 -3.51 11.04 -8.99
N LEU A 76 -3.49 10.93 -7.67
CA LEU A 76 -4.25 9.96 -6.90
C LEU A 76 -5.21 10.66 -5.96
N ARG A 77 -6.42 10.12 -5.81
CA ARG A 77 -7.37 10.52 -4.78
C ARG A 77 -6.91 9.96 -3.44
N VAL A 78 -6.91 10.80 -2.41
CA VAL A 78 -6.30 10.48 -1.10
C VAL A 78 -7.18 9.56 -0.25
N ASP A 79 -8.49 9.58 -0.44
CA ASP A 79 -9.43 8.82 0.39
C ASP A 79 -9.42 7.31 0.07
N ASN A 80 -9.46 6.94 -1.21
CA ASN A 80 -9.62 5.57 -1.72
C ASN A 80 -8.47 5.12 -2.64
N GLY A 81 -7.51 6.00 -2.93
CA GLY A 81 -6.35 5.69 -3.78
C GLY A 81 -6.62 5.64 -5.28
N ALA A 82 -7.81 6.06 -5.74
CA ALA A 82 -8.15 6.04 -7.16
C ALA A 82 -7.24 6.96 -7.98
N VAL A 83 -6.71 6.45 -9.10
CA VAL A 83 -5.91 7.25 -10.02
C VAL A 83 -6.83 8.16 -10.84
N LEU A 84 -6.69 9.46 -10.65
CA LEU A 84 -7.46 10.49 -11.36
C LEU A 84 -6.84 10.85 -12.71
N GLY A 85 -5.53 10.63 -12.86
CA GLY A 85 -4.86 10.80 -14.13
C GLY A 85 -3.38 10.47 -14.05
N SER A 86 -2.78 10.25 -15.21
CA SER A 86 -1.33 10.10 -15.36
C SER A 86 -0.88 10.75 -16.66
N ALA A 87 0.27 11.40 -16.63
CA ALA A 87 0.81 12.07 -17.81
C ALA A 87 2.33 12.07 -17.83
N ARG A 88 2.84 12.12 -19.06
CA ARG A 88 4.22 12.50 -19.35
C ARG A 88 4.24 13.90 -19.97
N GLY A 89 5.22 14.70 -19.56
CA GLY A 89 5.58 15.96 -20.19
C GLY A 89 7.03 15.96 -20.63
N HIS A 90 7.30 16.69 -21.71
CA HIS A 90 8.60 16.80 -22.32
C HIS A 90 8.97 18.27 -22.50
N GLY A 91 10.24 18.60 -22.32
CA GLY A 91 10.71 19.96 -22.44
C GLY A 91 12.10 20.03 -23.02
N VAL A 92 12.31 21.00 -23.90
CA VAL A 92 13.61 21.28 -24.51
C VAL A 92 13.94 22.76 -24.34
N SER A 93 15.17 23.04 -23.95
CA SER A 93 15.72 24.40 -23.88
C SER A 93 17.11 24.45 -24.51
N ARG A 94 17.59 25.67 -24.76
CA ARG A 94 18.96 25.94 -25.22
C ARG A 94 19.52 27.05 -24.37
N ASN A 95 20.63 26.78 -23.69
CA ASN A 95 21.22 27.74 -22.77
C ASN A 95 22.75 27.58 -22.74
N ILE A 96 23.46 28.61 -22.33
CA ILE A 96 24.91 28.54 -22.05
C ILE A 96 25.20 27.91 -20.69
N SER A 97 24.23 27.96 -19.77
CA SER A 97 24.31 27.42 -18.42
C SER A 97 23.54 26.09 -18.35
N GLU A 98 24.21 25.06 -17.83
CA GLU A 98 23.60 23.74 -17.62
C GLU A 98 22.43 23.79 -16.64
N VAL A 99 22.61 24.46 -15.50
CA VAL A 99 21.56 24.60 -14.48
C VAL A 99 20.36 25.34 -15.06
N THR A 100 20.59 26.49 -15.69
CA THR A 100 19.49 27.31 -16.25
C THR A 100 18.76 26.56 -17.35
N GLY A 101 19.50 25.94 -18.27
CA GLY A 101 18.92 25.15 -19.35
C GLY A 101 18.14 23.94 -18.84
N GLY A 102 18.68 23.19 -17.89
CA GLY A 102 17.98 22.08 -17.23
C GLY A 102 16.69 22.53 -16.56
N THR A 103 16.72 23.64 -15.80
CA THR A 103 15.53 24.22 -15.16
C THR A 103 14.47 24.66 -16.17
N GLU A 104 14.85 25.36 -17.23
CA GLU A 104 13.91 25.76 -18.30
C GLU A 104 13.28 24.55 -19.01
N ALA A 105 14.06 23.50 -19.25
CA ALA A 105 13.56 22.26 -19.85
C ALA A 105 12.56 21.57 -18.91
N LEU A 106 12.89 21.48 -17.61
CA LEU A 106 11.99 20.94 -16.59
C LEU A 106 10.70 21.74 -16.47
N GLU A 107 10.77 23.07 -16.53
CA GLU A 107 9.60 23.93 -16.48
C GLU A 107 8.64 23.66 -17.65
N LYS A 108 9.18 23.52 -18.87
CA LYS A 108 8.38 23.17 -20.05
C LYS A 108 7.73 21.79 -19.91
N ALA A 109 8.50 20.79 -19.49
CA ALA A 109 7.98 19.45 -19.23
C ALA A 109 6.88 19.46 -18.15
N ALA A 110 7.05 20.25 -17.09
CA ALA A 110 6.10 20.33 -15.99
C ALA A 110 4.80 21.01 -16.42
N ARG A 111 4.90 22.08 -17.23
CA ARG A 111 3.73 22.75 -17.82
C ARG A 111 2.93 21.79 -18.70
N GLU A 112 3.59 20.99 -19.53
CA GLU A 112 2.92 19.99 -20.36
C GLU A 112 2.25 18.89 -19.52
N ALA A 113 2.99 18.28 -18.58
CA ALA A 113 2.47 17.20 -17.73
C ALA A 113 1.28 17.67 -16.88
N SER A 114 1.41 18.85 -16.24
CA SER A 114 0.35 19.40 -15.40
C SER A 114 -0.90 19.76 -16.17
N GLY A 115 -0.78 20.29 -17.40
CA GLY A 115 -1.93 20.54 -18.28
C GLY A 115 -2.74 19.26 -18.51
N LYS A 116 -2.06 18.18 -18.95
CA LYS A 116 -2.70 16.88 -19.20
C LYS A 116 -3.34 16.26 -17.96
N ILE A 117 -2.69 16.39 -16.79
CA ILE A 117 -3.23 15.87 -15.53
C ILE A 117 -4.47 16.66 -15.10
N ILE A 118 -4.43 17.99 -15.21
CA ILE A 118 -5.58 18.85 -14.88
C ILE A 118 -6.77 18.49 -15.76
N ASP A 119 -6.56 18.32 -17.07
CA ASP A 119 -7.63 17.97 -18.00
C ASP A 119 -8.26 16.60 -17.64
N GLN A 120 -7.44 15.61 -17.29
CA GLN A 120 -7.91 14.30 -16.83
C GLN A 120 -8.70 14.38 -15.52
N ILE A 121 -8.22 15.14 -14.54
CA ILE A 121 -8.92 15.34 -13.26
C ILE A 121 -10.29 16.00 -13.49
N ILE A 122 -10.35 17.08 -14.27
CA ILE A 122 -11.60 17.79 -14.58
C ILE A 122 -12.57 16.87 -15.32
N ALA A 123 -12.09 16.09 -16.29
CA ALA A 123 -12.91 15.14 -17.02
C ALA A 123 -13.49 14.06 -16.09
N LYS A 124 -12.68 13.51 -15.18
CA LYS A 124 -13.13 12.53 -14.18
C LYS A 124 -14.19 13.11 -13.23
N TRP A 125 -13.95 14.28 -12.65
CA TRP A 125 -14.91 14.92 -11.76
C TRP A 125 -16.21 15.32 -12.47
N SER A 126 -16.12 15.86 -13.69
CA SER A 126 -17.32 16.20 -14.48
C SER A 126 -18.14 14.96 -14.81
N GLY A 127 -17.47 13.83 -15.08
CA GLY A 127 -18.11 12.53 -15.25
C GLY A 127 -18.83 12.07 -13.99
N GLU A 128 -18.20 12.16 -12.82
CA GLU A 128 -18.81 11.77 -11.54
C GLU A 128 -20.02 12.64 -11.17
N VAL A 129 -19.97 13.95 -11.43
CA VAL A 129 -21.09 14.87 -11.16
C VAL A 129 -22.28 14.59 -12.09
N SER A 130 -22.03 14.29 -13.36
CA SER A 130 -23.09 14.14 -14.38
C SER A 130 -23.65 12.70 -14.47
N GLY A 131 -22.77 11.70 -14.33
CA GLY A 131 -23.09 10.28 -14.48
C GLY A 131 -23.46 9.58 -13.18
N GLY A 132 -23.03 10.11 -12.03
CA GLY A 132 -22.98 9.40 -10.75
C GLY A 132 -21.53 9.08 -10.39
N GLY A 133 -21.16 9.31 -9.13
CA GLY A 133 -19.83 8.99 -8.61
C GLY A 133 -19.79 7.58 -8.01
N LEU A 134 -18.63 6.94 -8.05
CA LEU A 134 -18.37 5.73 -7.26
C LEU A 134 -17.96 6.15 -5.84
N ILE A 135 -18.78 5.78 -4.87
CA ILE A 135 -18.52 5.98 -3.43
C ILE A 135 -18.14 4.63 -2.84
N GLN A 136 -16.97 4.55 -2.21
CA GLN A 136 -16.55 3.34 -1.53
C GLN A 136 -17.27 3.23 -0.17
N LEU A 137 -18.11 2.22 0.00
CA LEU A 137 -18.82 1.93 1.24
C LEU A 137 -18.21 0.70 1.91
N THR A 138 -17.62 0.88 3.09
CA THR A 138 -17.11 -0.20 3.94
C THR A 138 -18.16 -0.56 4.99
N VAL A 139 -18.64 -1.81 4.97
CA VAL A 139 -19.61 -2.33 5.93
C VAL A 139 -18.90 -3.27 6.88
N ARG A 140 -18.88 -2.97 8.18
CA ARG A 140 -18.24 -3.78 9.22
C ARG A 140 -19.28 -4.42 10.14
N GLY A 141 -18.95 -5.55 10.76
CA GLY A 141 -19.82 -6.20 11.75
C GLY A 141 -20.90 -7.10 11.14
N ILE A 142 -20.70 -7.56 9.90
CA ILE A 142 -21.64 -8.46 9.23
C ILE A 142 -21.62 -9.81 9.96
N GLY A 143 -22.62 -10.03 10.81
CA GLY A 143 -22.83 -11.30 11.51
C GLY A 143 -23.52 -12.35 10.64
N GLU A 144 -24.56 -11.94 9.93
CA GLU A 144 -25.30 -12.80 9.00
C GLU A 144 -25.27 -12.25 7.57
N TYR A 145 -25.10 -13.15 6.61
CA TYR A 145 -25.11 -12.78 5.19
C TYR A 145 -26.49 -12.28 4.74
N SER A 146 -27.57 -12.85 5.29
CA SER A 146 -28.97 -12.43 5.07
C SER A 146 -29.17 -10.94 5.37
N ASP A 147 -28.61 -10.46 6.48
CA ASP A 147 -28.72 -9.07 6.90
C ASP A 147 -27.89 -8.14 6.01
N PHE A 148 -26.73 -8.60 5.54
CA PHE A 148 -25.95 -7.88 4.54
C PHE A 148 -26.63 -7.80 3.17
N VAL A 149 -27.31 -8.86 2.73
CA VAL A 149 -28.11 -8.83 1.49
C VAL A 149 -29.26 -7.84 1.63
N LYS A 150 -30.05 -7.91 2.72
CA LYS A 150 -31.10 -6.92 3.01
C LYS A 150 -30.57 -5.49 3.05
N PHE A 151 -29.40 -5.29 3.65
CA PHE A 151 -28.74 -3.99 3.68
C PHE A 151 -28.45 -3.47 2.27
N LYS A 152 -27.85 -4.29 1.39
CA LYS A 152 -27.60 -3.92 -0.01
C LYS A 152 -28.91 -3.61 -0.75
N ASP A 153 -29.93 -4.45 -0.58
CA ASP A 153 -31.23 -4.27 -1.25
C ASP A 153 -31.91 -2.96 -0.81
N ILE A 154 -31.78 -2.58 0.46
CA ILE A 154 -32.33 -1.32 0.99
C ILE A 154 -31.54 -0.12 0.45
N ILE A 155 -30.21 -0.19 0.39
CA ILE A 155 -29.41 0.89 -0.23
C ILE A 155 -29.80 1.03 -1.70
N GLN A 156 -29.84 -0.06 -2.46
CA GLN A 156 -30.10 -0.02 -3.89
C GLN A 156 -31.55 0.40 -4.22
N GLY A 157 -32.52 -0.09 -3.47
CA GLY A 157 -33.94 0.14 -3.76
C GLY A 157 -34.54 1.37 -3.08
N GLN A 158 -33.92 1.86 -2.01
CA GLN A 158 -34.56 2.87 -1.15
C GLN A 158 -33.72 4.11 -0.83
N ILE A 159 -32.44 4.16 -1.20
CA ILE A 159 -31.66 5.40 -1.13
C ILE A 159 -31.73 6.08 -2.50
N ARG A 160 -32.22 7.33 -2.49
CA ARG A 160 -32.40 8.10 -3.71
C ARG A 160 -31.04 8.40 -4.33
N GLY A 161 -30.94 8.19 -5.65
CA GLY A 161 -29.73 8.50 -6.42
C GLY A 161 -28.80 7.31 -6.59
N VAL A 162 -28.97 6.21 -5.83
CA VAL A 162 -28.18 4.99 -6.03
C VAL A 162 -28.61 4.35 -7.35
N GLN A 163 -27.64 4.09 -8.22
CA GLN A 163 -27.84 3.49 -9.54
C GLN A 163 -27.42 2.02 -9.52
N ALA A 164 -26.26 1.73 -8.92
CA ALA A 164 -25.72 0.39 -8.84
C ALA A 164 -24.86 0.21 -7.57
N ILE A 165 -24.74 -1.04 -7.12
CA ILE A 165 -23.84 -1.43 -6.04
C ILE A 165 -22.99 -2.59 -6.53
N TYR A 166 -21.68 -2.43 -6.46
CA TYR A 166 -20.70 -3.45 -6.82
C TYR A 166 -20.01 -3.94 -5.56
N GLN A 167 -20.11 -5.23 -5.27
CA GLN A 167 -19.40 -5.81 -4.14
C GLN A 167 -17.96 -6.13 -4.55
N ARG A 168 -16.99 -5.43 -3.95
CA ARG A 168 -15.57 -5.64 -4.21
C ARG A 168 -15.00 -6.79 -3.38
N SER A 169 -15.42 -6.88 -2.12
CA SER A 169 -15.04 -7.98 -1.22
C SER A 169 -16.07 -8.16 -0.09
N LEU A 170 -16.09 -9.34 0.52
CA LEU A 170 -16.80 -9.66 1.75
C LEU A 170 -16.03 -10.75 2.49
N GLU A 171 -15.31 -10.39 3.54
CA GLU A 171 -14.48 -11.31 4.31
C GLU A 171 -14.41 -10.91 5.78
N GLY A 172 -14.41 -11.89 6.69
CA GLY A 172 -14.25 -11.63 8.13
C GLY A 172 -15.31 -10.69 8.72
N GLY A 173 -16.53 -10.70 8.19
CA GLY A 173 -17.61 -9.79 8.61
C GLY A 173 -17.41 -8.34 8.14
N ILE A 174 -16.53 -8.09 7.18
CA ILE A 174 -16.31 -6.79 6.55
C ILE A 174 -16.55 -6.89 5.05
N ALA A 175 -17.40 -6.03 4.50
CA ALA A 175 -17.59 -5.88 3.06
C ALA A 175 -17.06 -4.54 2.58
N VAL A 176 -16.48 -4.53 1.38
CA VAL A 176 -16.19 -3.29 0.64
C VAL A 176 -17.07 -3.27 -0.59
N LEU A 177 -17.82 -2.19 -0.75
CA LEU A 177 -18.75 -1.95 -1.83
C LEU A 177 -18.35 -0.68 -2.59
N ASP A 178 -18.53 -0.67 -3.91
CA ASP A 178 -18.56 0.55 -4.70
C ASP A 178 -20.03 0.87 -5.00
N VAL A 179 -20.51 2.00 -4.49
CA VAL A 179 -21.88 2.47 -4.69
C VAL A 179 -21.84 3.55 -5.78
N GLU A 180 -22.40 3.25 -6.94
CA GLU A 180 -22.59 4.23 -8.01
C GLU A 180 -23.83 5.06 -7.68
N MET A 181 -23.65 6.36 -7.45
CA MET A 181 -24.72 7.23 -7.00
C MET A 181 -24.64 8.63 -7.61
N LYS A 182 -25.79 9.16 -8.04
CA LYS A 182 -25.99 10.59 -8.33
C LYS A 182 -26.13 11.37 -7.02
N GLY A 183 -24.98 11.78 -6.48
CA GLY A 183 -24.86 12.52 -5.23
C GLY A 183 -23.45 12.38 -4.67
N ASN A 184 -23.26 12.59 -3.37
CA ASN A 184 -21.95 12.47 -2.71
C ASN A 184 -21.99 11.54 -1.49
N ALA A 185 -20.81 11.20 -0.95
CA ALA A 185 -20.70 10.29 0.20
C ALA A 185 -21.41 10.81 1.46
N GLN A 186 -21.50 12.13 1.65
CA GLN A 186 -22.22 12.72 2.78
C GLN A 186 -23.74 12.51 2.65
N GLN A 187 -24.29 12.67 1.45
CA GLN A 187 -25.70 12.37 1.20
C GLN A 187 -26.00 10.89 1.41
N LEU A 188 -25.11 10.00 0.93
CA LEU A 188 -25.24 8.56 1.16
C LEU A 188 -25.21 8.24 2.66
N SER A 189 -24.29 8.84 3.43
CA SER A 189 -24.16 8.59 4.86
C SER A 189 -25.37 9.11 5.65
N ASP A 190 -25.89 10.29 5.32
CA ASP A 190 -27.09 10.87 5.93
C ASP A 190 -28.34 10.03 5.65
N GLU A 191 -28.50 9.54 4.41
CA GLU A 191 -29.59 8.65 4.02
C GLU A 191 -29.51 7.31 4.75
N ILE A 192 -28.31 6.70 4.82
CA ILE A 192 -28.09 5.47 5.60
C ILE A 192 -28.44 5.71 7.07
N ALA A 193 -28.00 6.81 7.68
CA ALA A 193 -28.24 7.09 9.09
C ALA A 193 -29.72 7.26 9.45
N ARG A 194 -30.55 7.70 8.49
CA ARG A 194 -32.00 7.91 8.68
C ARG A 194 -32.83 6.69 8.28
N LYS A 195 -32.25 5.73 7.56
CA LYS A 195 -33.00 4.60 7.02
C LYS A 195 -33.26 3.53 8.08
N ASN A 196 -34.44 2.93 8.02
CA ASN A 196 -34.73 1.72 8.76
C ASN A 196 -34.30 0.51 7.92
N PHE A 197 -33.35 -0.27 8.43
CA PHE A 197 -32.86 -1.49 7.79
C PHE A 197 -33.61 -2.75 8.26
N GLY A 198 -34.93 -2.65 8.44
CA GLY A 198 -35.76 -3.80 8.81
C GLY A 198 -35.41 -4.41 10.16
N GLY A 199 -35.06 -3.57 11.15
CA GLY A 199 -34.64 -4.01 12.48
C GLY A 199 -33.13 -4.29 12.63
N ILE A 200 -32.35 -4.21 11.55
CA ILE A 200 -30.89 -4.29 11.61
C ILE A 200 -30.34 -2.95 12.13
N PRO A 201 -29.60 -2.93 13.26
CA PRO A 201 -28.99 -1.70 13.74
C PRO A 201 -27.80 -1.33 12.86
N VAL A 202 -27.92 -0.23 12.11
CA VAL A 202 -26.86 0.33 11.26
C VAL A 202 -26.38 1.66 11.85
N LYS A 203 -25.07 1.85 11.94
CA LYS A 203 -24.44 3.10 12.39
C LYS A 203 -23.38 3.54 11.39
N VAL A 204 -23.42 4.80 10.98
CA VAL A 204 -22.31 5.42 10.26
C VAL A 204 -21.19 5.67 11.27
N ILE A 205 -19.99 5.15 10.99
CA ILE A 205 -18.81 5.26 11.86
C ILE A 205 -17.70 6.12 11.25
N GLY A 206 -17.80 6.43 9.96
CA GLY A 206 -16.88 7.35 9.27
C GLY A 206 -17.44 7.77 7.91
N ALA A 207 -17.07 8.95 7.45
CA ALA A 207 -17.36 9.42 6.10
C ALA A 207 -16.28 10.42 5.67
N SER A 208 -15.95 10.41 4.38
CA SER A 208 -15.12 11.42 3.71
C SER A 208 -15.84 11.89 2.44
N ALA A 209 -15.14 12.57 1.53
CA ALA A 209 -15.72 13.02 0.26
C ALA A 209 -16.25 11.87 -0.60
N ASN A 210 -15.51 10.73 -0.68
CA ASN A 210 -15.89 9.60 -1.54
C ASN A 210 -15.81 8.24 -0.83
N THR A 211 -15.72 8.22 0.49
CA THR A 211 -15.80 6.99 1.29
C THR A 211 -16.83 7.11 2.42
N VAL A 212 -17.50 6.01 2.73
CA VAL A 212 -18.41 5.88 3.88
C VAL A 212 -18.08 4.58 4.61
N GLU A 213 -18.01 4.62 5.94
CA GLU A 213 -17.87 3.44 6.78
C GLU A 213 -19.10 3.28 7.66
N VAL A 214 -19.65 2.07 7.71
CA VAL A 214 -20.82 1.73 8.53
C VAL A 214 -20.56 0.47 9.34
N SER A 215 -21.21 0.38 10.50
CA SER A 215 -21.31 -0.83 11.31
C SER A 215 -22.72 -1.38 11.22
N LEU A 216 -22.82 -2.67 10.95
CA LEU A 216 -24.05 -3.45 10.88
C LEU A 216 -24.10 -4.33 12.13
N GLY A 217 -25.23 -4.40 12.83
CA GLY A 217 -25.35 -5.29 14.00
C GLY A 217 -24.69 -4.76 15.26
N GLY A 218 -24.96 -3.51 15.67
CA GLY A 218 -25.06 -3.11 17.09
C GLY A 218 -23.95 -3.53 18.07
N ALA A 219 -22.71 -3.79 17.64
CA ALA A 219 -21.58 -4.06 18.51
C ALA A 219 -20.27 -3.70 17.80
N VAL A 220 -19.91 -2.41 17.84
CA VAL A 220 -18.49 -2.05 17.95
C VAL A 220 -18.17 -1.99 19.44
N SER A 221 -17.97 -3.16 20.05
CA SER A 221 -17.23 -3.26 21.30
C SER A 221 -15.94 -4.00 21.03
N ALA A 222 -14.85 -3.31 21.34
CA ALA A 222 -13.53 -3.88 21.44
C ALA A 222 -13.55 -5.13 22.35
N LYS A 223 -12.75 -6.14 21.95
CA LYS A 223 -12.42 -7.39 22.66
C LYS A 223 -13.46 -8.52 22.67
N THR A 224 -12.89 -9.72 22.50
CA THR A 224 -13.35 -11.09 22.83
C THR A 224 -14.27 -11.79 21.82
N MET A 225 -13.66 -12.52 20.87
CA MET A 225 -14.26 -13.66 20.17
C MET A 225 -13.71 -14.94 20.82
N SER A 226 -14.57 -15.69 21.51
CA SER A 226 -14.30 -17.06 21.95
C SER A 226 -15.54 -17.91 21.70
N THR A 227 -15.39 -18.83 20.73
CA THR A 227 -16.06 -20.15 20.52
C THR A 227 -17.61 -20.14 20.45
N PRO A 228 -18.33 -21.20 19.99
CA PRO A 228 -18.01 -22.63 19.73
C PRO A 228 -18.67 -23.15 18.39
N PRO A 229 -19.10 -24.43 18.20
CA PRO A 229 -18.39 -25.73 18.14
C PRO A 229 -18.66 -26.60 16.85
N SER A 230 -17.83 -27.65 16.68
CA SER A 230 -18.10 -29.06 16.20
C SER A 230 -18.80 -29.41 14.86
N SER A 231 -17.98 -29.86 13.87
CA SER A 231 -17.91 -31.12 13.04
C SER A 231 -19.14 -32.07 12.83
N PRO A 232 -19.13 -33.09 11.90
CA PRO A 232 -18.61 -33.33 10.50
C PRO A 232 -19.65 -34.18 9.64
N PRO A 233 -19.34 -35.07 8.64
CA PRO A 233 -18.30 -35.22 7.58
C PRO A 233 -18.88 -35.43 6.14
N ALA A 234 -18.04 -35.34 5.09
CA ALA A 234 -17.82 -36.37 4.04
C ALA A 234 -17.14 -35.77 2.79
N ALA A 235 -16.19 -36.55 2.27
CA ALA A 235 -15.21 -36.21 1.23
C ALA A 235 -15.78 -36.20 -0.20
N GLN A 236 -15.10 -35.47 -1.10
CA GLN A 236 -14.71 -35.94 -2.43
C GLN A 236 -13.60 -35.02 -3.04
N PRO A 237 -12.80 -35.51 -4.00
CA PRO A 237 -11.35 -35.32 -4.03
C PRO A 237 -10.86 -34.18 -4.93
N SER A 238 -9.66 -33.71 -4.61
CA SER A 238 -8.90 -32.64 -5.28
C SER A 238 -8.47 -32.97 -6.72
N PRO A 239 -8.36 -31.97 -7.62
CA PRO A 239 -7.42 -31.99 -8.74
C PRO A 239 -6.00 -31.56 -8.29
N PRO A 240 -4.96 -31.86 -9.08
CA PRO A 240 -3.58 -31.99 -8.61
C PRO A 240 -2.93 -30.66 -8.27
N VAL A 241 -2.12 -30.69 -7.21
CA VAL A 241 -1.16 -29.66 -6.83
C VAL A 241 -0.13 -29.51 -7.96
N PRO A 242 0.02 -28.32 -8.57
CA PRO A 242 1.21 -28.03 -9.35
C PRO A 242 2.42 -27.99 -8.42
N ALA A 243 3.48 -28.68 -8.84
CA ALA A 243 4.74 -28.85 -8.14
C ALA A 243 5.27 -27.55 -7.52
N ALA A 244 5.90 -27.72 -6.35
CA ALA A 244 6.66 -26.70 -5.64
C ALA A 244 7.50 -25.85 -6.60
N GLN A 245 7.17 -24.56 -6.68
CA GLN A 245 8.03 -23.59 -7.35
C GLN A 245 9.31 -23.42 -6.54
N GLU A 246 10.42 -23.53 -7.26
CA GLU A 246 11.78 -23.38 -6.78
C GLU A 246 11.99 -22.05 -6.03
N THR A 247 12.88 -22.12 -5.05
CA THR A 247 13.21 -21.09 -4.07
C THR A 247 13.40 -19.68 -4.68
N SER A 248 12.48 -18.77 -4.39
CA SER A 248 12.68 -17.34 -4.56
C SER A 248 13.78 -16.84 -3.60
N SER A 249 15.04 -16.83 -4.05
CA SER A 249 16.14 -16.26 -3.24
C SER A 249 16.10 -14.73 -3.32
N PHE A 250 15.31 -14.11 -2.44
CA PHE A 250 15.23 -12.65 -2.30
C PHE A 250 16.50 -12.01 -1.74
N PHE A 251 17.45 -12.83 -1.27
CA PHE A 251 18.69 -12.41 -0.64
C PHE A 251 19.90 -12.95 -1.41
N GLU A 252 20.91 -12.11 -1.59
CA GLU A 252 22.25 -12.51 -2.03
C GLU A 252 23.02 -13.22 -0.90
N ALA A 253 24.16 -13.85 -1.23
CA ALA A 253 24.96 -14.62 -0.27
C ALA A 253 25.57 -13.77 0.86
N ASP A 254 25.76 -12.47 0.63
CA ASP A 254 26.32 -11.50 1.57
C ASP A 254 25.24 -10.59 2.20
N GLU A 255 23.97 -10.93 2.04
CA GLU A 255 22.83 -10.18 2.59
C GLU A 255 22.23 -10.87 3.81
N TYR A 256 21.98 -10.06 4.84
CA TYR A 256 21.50 -10.50 6.14
C TYR A 256 20.35 -9.61 6.62
N LEU A 257 19.44 -10.18 7.40
CA LEU A 257 18.54 -9.38 8.23
C LEU A 257 19.31 -8.89 9.43
N VAL A 258 19.42 -7.58 9.61
CA VAL A 258 20.09 -6.91 10.72
C VAL A 258 19.03 -6.28 11.61
N PHE A 259 19.07 -6.59 12.91
CA PHE A 259 18.09 -6.16 13.90
C PHE A 259 18.69 -5.12 14.85
N SER A 260 17.84 -4.25 15.39
CA SER A 260 18.25 -3.20 16.33
C SER A 260 18.49 -3.70 17.76
N GLY A 261 18.21 -4.97 18.05
CA GLY A 261 18.36 -5.57 19.37
C GLY A 261 18.19 -7.09 19.36
N ASP A 262 18.21 -7.69 20.55
CA ASP A 262 18.18 -9.14 20.79
C ASP A 262 16.80 -9.79 20.61
N ARG A 263 15.75 -8.99 20.46
CA ARG A 263 14.38 -9.46 20.24
C ARG A 263 14.09 -9.86 18.80
N ASP A 264 15.01 -9.59 17.87
CA ASP A 264 14.85 -9.78 16.43
C ASP A 264 13.57 -9.10 15.87
N GLU A 265 13.22 -7.96 16.45
CA GLU A 265 12.11 -7.11 16.02
C GLU A 265 12.61 -6.04 15.03
N ASN A 266 11.80 -5.73 14.02
CA ASN A 266 12.06 -4.67 13.04
C ASN A 266 13.42 -4.82 12.30
N GLY A 267 13.64 -6.01 11.73
CA GLY A 267 14.82 -6.30 10.92
C GLY A 267 14.85 -5.52 9.61
N ARG A 268 16.05 -5.13 9.19
CA ARG A 268 16.33 -4.47 7.91
C ARG A 268 17.39 -5.26 7.15
N VAL A 269 17.33 -5.26 5.82
CA VAL A 269 18.35 -5.95 5.03
C VAL A 269 19.62 -5.11 4.97
N GLY A 270 20.75 -5.74 5.26
CA GLY A 270 22.07 -5.16 5.12
C GLY A 270 23.03 -6.10 4.39
N LYS A 271 23.91 -5.52 3.57
CA LYS A 271 25.03 -6.24 2.94
C LYS A 271 26.23 -6.24 3.90
N MET A 272 26.77 -7.41 4.21
CA MET A 272 27.93 -7.52 5.09
C MET A 272 29.19 -6.97 4.39
N VAL A 273 29.80 -5.95 5.00
CA VAL A 273 31.04 -5.32 4.54
C VAL A 273 32.24 -5.92 5.27
N THR A 274 32.13 -6.06 6.60
CA THR A 274 33.18 -6.62 7.44
C THR A 274 32.63 -7.79 8.24
N ARG A 275 33.30 -8.95 8.13
CA ARG A 275 32.87 -10.17 8.84
C ARG A 275 33.22 -10.08 10.33
N PRO A 276 32.38 -10.61 11.23
CA PRO A 276 32.75 -10.82 12.62
C PRO A 276 33.98 -11.73 12.74
N THR A 277 34.72 -11.57 13.83
CA THR A 277 35.86 -12.41 14.18
C THR A 277 35.61 -13.16 15.49
N ALA A 278 36.46 -14.12 15.82
CA ALA A 278 36.33 -14.86 17.08
C ALA A 278 36.40 -13.96 18.33
N THR A 279 37.04 -12.80 18.23
CA THR A 279 37.20 -11.83 19.32
C THR A 279 36.24 -10.65 19.23
N ASN A 280 35.62 -10.40 18.08
CA ASN A 280 34.58 -9.38 17.92
C ASN A 280 33.35 -9.97 17.20
N PRO A 281 32.25 -10.24 17.93
CA PRO A 281 31.05 -10.86 17.35
C PRO A 281 30.22 -9.90 16.47
N GLU A 282 30.63 -8.64 16.34
CA GLU A 282 29.94 -7.67 15.49
C GLU A 282 30.48 -7.71 14.05
N GLY A 283 29.55 -7.74 13.10
CA GLY A 283 29.83 -7.50 11.68
C GLY A 283 29.48 -6.06 11.32
N GLU A 284 30.14 -5.52 10.31
CA GLU A 284 29.76 -4.23 9.71
C GLU A 284 28.85 -4.50 8.51
N PHE A 285 27.72 -3.81 8.45
CA PHE A 285 26.71 -3.96 7.41
C PHE A 285 26.44 -2.63 6.73
N LEU A 286 26.38 -2.61 5.41
CA LEU A 286 25.80 -1.53 4.61
C LEU A 286 24.29 -1.77 4.51
N MET A 287 23.50 -0.95 5.20
CA MET A 287 22.05 -1.07 5.31
C MET A 287 21.37 -0.53 4.05
N TYR A 288 20.47 -1.28 3.41
CA TYR A 288 19.86 -0.86 2.15
C TYR A 288 18.77 0.20 2.31
N HIS A 289 18.07 0.22 3.45
CA HIS A 289 16.96 1.15 3.67
C HIS A 289 17.40 2.62 3.85
N ASP A 290 18.62 2.88 4.33
CA ASP A 290 19.13 4.21 4.65
C ASP A 290 20.58 4.47 4.17
N GLY A 291 21.25 3.46 3.62
CA GLY A 291 22.64 3.53 3.15
C GLY A 291 23.68 3.62 4.27
N GLN A 292 23.29 3.48 5.54
CA GLN A 292 24.21 3.61 6.66
C GLN A 292 25.06 2.36 6.85
N LYS A 293 26.28 2.56 7.36
CA LYS A 293 27.11 1.46 7.87
C LYS A 293 26.82 1.25 9.34
N VAL A 294 26.40 0.05 9.71
CA VAL A 294 26.04 -0.31 11.08
C VAL A 294 26.87 -1.50 11.53
N TRP A 295 27.46 -1.38 12.71
CA TRP A 295 28.06 -2.51 13.42
C TRP A 295 26.98 -3.20 14.25
N SER A 296 26.77 -4.49 14.05
CA SER A 296 25.79 -5.26 14.81
C SER A 296 26.22 -6.72 14.97
N LYS A 297 25.89 -7.28 16.12
CA LYS A 297 25.94 -8.73 16.40
C LYS A 297 24.57 -9.41 16.20
N PHE A 298 23.51 -8.64 16.00
CA PHE A 298 22.14 -9.14 15.86
C PHE A 298 21.78 -9.20 14.38
N PHE A 299 22.33 -10.20 13.69
CA PHE A 299 22.03 -10.41 12.27
C PHE A 299 21.79 -11.88 11.96
N LYS A 300 20.99 -12.15 10.93
CA LYS A 300 20.50 -13.47 10.56
C LYS A 300 20.53 -13.65 9.05
N ALA A 301 21.19 -14.72 8.60
CA ALA A 301 21.04 -15.20 7.24
C ALA A 301 19.74 -16.01 7.18
N VAL A 302 18.86 -15.71 6.23
CA VAL A 302 17.56 -16.38 6.11
C VAL A 302 17.39 -17.07 4.76
N ARG A 303 16.53 -18.08 4.72
CA ARG A 303 16.06 -18.76 3.51
C ARG A 303 14.57 -19.04 3.63
N SER A 304 13.89 -19.27 2.51
CA SER A 304 12.51 -19.71 2.51
C SER A 304 12.34 -20.97 3.38
N ALA A 305 11.26 -21.01 4.14
CA ALA A 305 10.91 -22.11 5.01
C ALA A 305 10.27 -23.24 4.19
N ALA A 306 10.61 -24.49 4.51
CA ALA A 306 9.83 -25.62 4.02
C ALA A 306 8.54 -25.74 4.86
N ALA A 307 7.48 -26.29 4.27
CA ALA A 307 6.21 -26.51 4.98
C ALA A 307 6.39 -27.36 6.26
N SER A 308 7.34 -28.30 6.27
CA SER A 308 7.68 -29.10 7.45
C SER A 308 8.30 -28.30 8.60
N GLU A 309 8.85 -27.12 8.33
CA GLU A 309 9.49 -26.24 9.34
C GLU A 309 8.48 -25.28 10.01
N LEU A 310 7.27 -25.15 9.43
CA LEU A 310 6.17 -24.32 9.93
C LEU A 310 5.37 -25.02 11.04
N GLN A 311 6.08 -25.48 12.07
CA GLN A 311 5.49 -26.14 13.24
C GLN A 311 5.14 -25.12 14.33
N LEU A 312 4.12 -25.44 15.14
CA LEU A 312 3.75 -24.63 16.30
C LEU A 312 4.99 -24.32 17.18
N GLY A 313 5.17 -23.06 17.53
CA GLY A 313 6.31 -22.55 18.30
C GLY A 313 7.59 -22.27 17.50
N SER A 314 7.70 -22.75 16.24
CA SER A 314 8.83 -22.40 15.36
C SER A 314 8.85 -20.89 15.13
N ARG A 315 10.02 -20.25 15.26
CA ARG A 315 10.16 -18.81 15.01
C ARG A 315 10.42 -18.55 13.52
N ILE A 316 9.52 -17.83 12.88
CA ILE A 316 9.52 -17.55 11.44
C ILE A 316 9.81 -16.08 11.22
N TYR A 317 10.67 -15.79 10.26
CA TYR A 317 10.88 -14.46 9.73
C TYR A 317 9.90 -14.22 8.58
N PHE A 318 9.27 -13.06 8.52
CA PHE A 318 8.37 -12.70 7.43
C PHE A 318 8.48 -11.23 7.07
N PHE A 319 8.16 -10.93 5.81
CA PHE A 319 8.17 -9.59 5.27
C PHE A 319 6.85 -8.86 5.55
N GLU A 320 6.91 -7.61 6.01
CA GLU A 320 5.71 -6.83 6.36
C GLU A 320 5.18 -5.99 5.18
N GLY A 321 6.05 -5.61 4.24
CA GLY A 321 5.76 -4.57 3.24
C GLY A 321 4.69 -4.95 2.21
N ASN A 322 4.51 -6.25 1.93
CA ASN A 322 3.52 -6.74 0.99
C ASN A 322 2.39 -7.46 1.74
N HIS A 323 1.26 -6.79 1.92
CA HIS A 323 0.10 -7.39 2.56
C HIS A 323 -1.18 -7.07 1.79
N LYS A 324 -2.10 -8.04 1.77
CA LYS A 324 -3.41 -7.93 1.15
C LYS A 324 -4.38 -8.76 1.98
N GLU A 325 -5.58 -8.23 2.24
CA GLU A 325 -6.64 -8.98 2.97
C GLU A 325 -6.18 -9.52 4.35
N GLY A 326 -5.25 -8.80 5.01
CA GLY A 326 -4.68 -9.19 6.30
C GLY A 326 -3.71 -10.38 6.26
N VAL A 327 -3.35 -10.83 5.06
CA VAL A 327 -2.31 -11.84 4.82
C VAL A 327 -1.05 -11.15 4.31
N TYR A 328 0.09 -11.49 4.90
CA TYR A 328 1.40 -10.99 4.53
C TYR A 328 2.03 -11.92 3.50
N TYR A 329 2.36 -11.37 2.34
CA TYR A 329 2.93 -12.07 1.19
C TYR A 329 4.41 -11.75 1.03
N SER A 330 5.11 -12.60 0.28
CA SER A 330 6.53 -12.44 -0.01
C SER A 330 6.78 -11.12 -0.74
N PRO A 331 8.00 -10.56 -0.65
CA PRO A 331 8.38 -9.42 -1.48
C PRO A 331 8.14 -9.73 -2.97
N LYS A 332 7.74 -8.74 -3.76
CA LYS A 332 7.58 -8.87 -5.22
C LYS A 332 8.93 -8.98 -5.92
N ASP A 333 9.94 -8.33 -5.36
CA ASP A 333 11.31 -8.36 -5.86
C ASP A 333 12.35 -8.11 -4.75
N LYS A 334 13.64 -8.24 -5.12
CA LYS A 334 14.77 -8.03 -4.20
C LYS A 334 14.85 -6.58 -3.69
N SER A 335 14.35 -5.59 -4.42
CA SER A 335 14.39 -4.19 -4.00
C SER A 335 13.38 -3.95 -2.88
N GLU A 336 12.17 -4.48 -3.03
CA GLU A 336 11.13 -4.43 -1.99
C GLU A 336 11.61 -5.18 -0.72
N ALA A 337 12.23 -6.36 -0.88
CA ALA A 337 12.81 -7.10 0.23
C ALA A 337 13.83 -6.27 1.04
N ARG A 338 14.63 -5.43 0.36
CA ARG A 338 15.73 -4.64 0.94
C ARG A 338 15.30 -3.36 1.66
N LEU A 339 14.16 -2.78 1.28
CA LEU A 339 13.74 -1.45 1.75
C LEU A 339 12.78 -1.50 2.94
N GLU A 340 12.00 -2.58 3.06
CA GLU A 340 10.91 -2.69 4.04
C GLU A 340 11.26 -3.57 5.25
N SER A 341 10.34 -3.66 6.21
CA SER A 341 10.58 -4.30 7.53
C SER A 341 10.41 -5.81 7.49
N TRP A 342 11.26 -6.49 8.25
CA TRP A 342 11.16 -7.92 8.53
C TRP A 342 10.87 -8.16 10.00
N TRP A 343 9.97 -9.08 10.27
CA TRP A 343 9.54 -9.43 11.62
C TRP A 343 9.81 -10.89 11.92
N ARG A 344 9.99 -11.20 13.20
CA ARG A 344 10.16 -12.55 13.69
C ARG A 344 9.18 -12.83 14.82
N ASP A 345 8.39 -13.89 14.70
CA ASP A 345 7.40 -14.28 15.70
C ASP A 345 7.25 -15.83 15.68
N PRO A 346 6.87 -16.51 16.79
CA PRO A 346 6.49 -17.93 16.77
C PRO A 346 5.26 -18.23 15.94
N VAL A 347 5.23 -19.39 15.28
CA VAL A 347 4.00 -19.96 14.72
C VAL A 347 3.03 -20.27 15.85
N THR A 348 1.84 -19.67 15.78
CA THR A 348 0.76 -19.85 16.75
C THR A 348 -0.37 -20.73 16.21
N ASP A 349 -0.48 -20.86 14.88
CA ASP A 349 -1.39 -21.78 14.21
C ASP A 349 -0.84 -22.17 12.83
N ASN A 350 -0.75 -23.47 12.55
CA ASN A 350 -0.32 -24.03 11.27
C ASN A 350 -1.39 -24.86 10.56
N SER A 351 -2.63 -24.85 11.05
CA SER A 351 -3.75 -25.64 10.52
C SER A 351 -4.10 -25.30 9.07
N LEU A 352 -3.81 -24.08 8.62
CA LEU A 352 -4.11 -23.58 7.28
C LEU A 352 -2.97 -23.74 6.27
N VAL A 353 -1.80 -24.25 6.69
CA VAL A 353 -0.61 -24.35 5.83
C VAL A 353 -0.87 -25.26 4.64
N ASN A 354 -1.39 -26.46 4.87
CA ASN A 354 -1.57 -27.46 3.81
C ASN A 354 -2.80 -27.18 2.93
N ASN A 355 -3.80 -26.47 3.44
CA ASN A 355 -5.09 -26.28 2.76
C ASN A 355 -5.21 -24.92 2.07
N ARG A 356 -4.53 -23.90 2.59
CA ARG A 356 -4.62 -22.52 2.08
C ARG A 356 -3.26 -21.85 1.88
N GLY A 357 -2.15 -22.53 2.19
CA GLY A 357 -0.83 -21.92 2.09
C GLY A 357 -0.66 -20.76 3.08
N ILE A 358 -1.32 -20.78 4.23
CA ILE A 358 -1.24 -19.70 5.23
C ILE A 358 -0.80 -20.29 6.58
N VAL A 359 0.19 -19.65 7.20
CA VAL A 359 0.62 -19.91 8.58
C VAL A 359 0.32 -18.68 9.44
N THR A 360 -0.17 -18.87 10.66
CA THR A 360 -0.32 -17.79 11.63
C THR A 360 0.94 -17.71 12.47
N VAL A 361 1.59 -16.55 12.45
CA VAL A 361 2.83 -16.25 13.17
C VAL A 361 2.53 -15.11 14.14
N GLY A 362 2.55 -15.41 15.44
CA GLY A 362 2.07 -14.51 16.48
C GLY A 362 0.59 -14.16 16.29
N ARG A 363 0.35 -12.90 15.91
CA ARG A 363 -0.98 -12.38 15.54
C ARG A 363 -1.18 -12.20 14.04
N TYR A 364 -0.17 -12.49 13.23
CA TYR A 364 -0.12 -12.19 11.80
C TYR A 364 -0.44 -13.43 10.97
N ARG A 365 -1.19 -13.28 9.89
CA ARG A 365 -1.42 -14.35 8.91
C ARG A 365 -0.41 -14.18 7.79
N VAL A 366 0.42 -15.17 7.55
CA VAL A 366 1.54 -15.09 6.62
C VAL A 366 1.36 -16.16 5.56
N ASP A 367 1.43 -15.78 4.30
CA ASP A 367 1.46 -16.73 3.20
C ASP A 367 2.75 -17.56 3.29
N VAL A 368 2.70 -18.84 2.98
CA VAL A 368 3.87 -19.75 3.08
C VAL A 368 5.03 -19.30 2.20
N SER A 369 4.78 -18.57 1.10
CA SER A 369 5.83 -17.96 0.28
C SER A 369 6.62 -16.88 1.03
N ASN A 370 6.00 -16.27 2.04
CA ASN A 370 6.59 -15.24 2.89
C ASN A 370 7.16 -15.78 4.22
N ALA A 371 7.22 -17.10 4.38
CA ALA A 371 7.79 -17.70 5.58
C ALA A 371 9.27 -18.01 5.36
N PHE A 372 10.12 -17.46 6.23
CA PHE A 372 11.57 -17.65 6.18
C PHE A 372 12.10 -18.17 7.51
N VAL A 373 13.16 -18.98 7.44
CA VAL A 373 13.88 -19.52 8.59
C VAL A 373 15.36 -19.19 8.48
N GLU A 374 16.06 -19.25 9.62
CA GLU A 374 17.51 -19.03 9.68
C GLU A 374 18.24 -20.11 8.87
N LYS A 375 19.21 -19.70 8.06
CA LYS A 375 20.16 -20.60 7.39
C LYS A 375 21.07 -21.18 8.49
N LYS A 376 21.02 -22.50 8.65
CA LYS A 376 21.89 -23.24 9.57
C LYS A 376 23.30 -23.41 9.00
#